data_AF-A0A5N4DTD7-F1
#
_entry.id   AF-A0A5N4DTD7-F1
#
_cell.length_a   1.000
_cell.length_b   1.000
_cell.length_c   1.000
_cell.angle_alpha   90.00
_cell.angle_beta   90.00
_cell.angle_gamma   90.00
#
_symmetry.space_group_name_H-M   'P 1'
#
loop_
_entity.id
_entity.type
_entity.pdbx_description
1 polymer ?
#
loop_
_entity_poly.entity_id
_entity_poly.type
_entity_poly.pdbx_seq_one_letter_code
_entity_poly.pdbx_strand_id
1 'polypeptide(L)'
;MINQVKFEDEPDVKDLFITVDEPESHVTTIETFVTYRIITKTSRGEFDSSEFEVRRRYQDFLWLKEKLEEAHPTLIIPPLPEKFIVKGMVERFNDDFIETRRKALHKFLNRIADHPTLTFNEDFKVFLTAQAWELSSHKKQGPGLLSRVGQTVRAVAFSMRGVKSRPEEFMEMNNFIELFSQKINLIDKISQRIYKEEREYFDEMKEYGPIHILWSASEEDLADTLKGVAGCIDRCCKATEKRMSGLSEALLPVVHEYVLYSEMLMGVMKRRDQIQAELDSKVEALTSKKADTDLVSF
;
A
#
# COMPACT_ATOMS: atom_id res chain seq x y z
N MET A 1 -34.31 -2.66 -7.95
CA MET A 1 -33.80 -4.02 -7.68
C MET A 1 -32.37 -3.87 -7.22
N ILE A 2 -32.13 -4.01 -5.93
CA ILE A 2 -30.80 -3.95 -5.31
C ILE A 2 -30.14 -5.31 -5.59
N ASN A 3 -28.96 -5.31 -6.21
CA ASN A 3 -28.17 -6.52 -6.43
C ASN A 3 -27.85 -7.17 -5.08
N GLN A 4 -28.65 -8.17 -4.69
CA GLN A 4 -28.28 -9.13 -3.66
C GLN A 4 -27.24 -10.07 -4.27
N VAL A 5 -25.97 -9.70 -4.17
CA VAL A 5 -24.88 -10.65 -4.37
C VAL A 5 -24.96 -11.62 -3.18
N LYS A 6 -25.52 -12.80 -3.42
CA LYS A 6 -25.39 -13.93 -2.49
C LYS A 6 -23.95 -14.40 -2.61
N PHE A 7 -23.19 -14.27 -1.53
CA PHE A 7 -21.96 -15.03 -1.36
C PHE A 7 -22.40 -16.47 -1.10
N GLU A 8 -22.43 -17.29 -2.14
CA GLU A 8 -22.45 -18.74 -1.95
C GLU A 8 -21.08 -19.12 -1.38
N ASP A 9 -21.07 -19.80 -0.23
CA ASP A 9 -19.88 -20.37 0.39
C ASP A 9 -19.35 -21.52 -0.49
N GLU A 10 -18.85 -21.21 -1.69
CA GLU A 10 -17.95 -22.13 -2.37
C GLU A 10 -16.68 -22.26 -1.52
N PRO A 11 -16.14 -23.47 -1.34
CA PRO A 11 -14.87 -23.62 -0.65
C PRO A 11 -13.85 -22.76 -1.38
N ASP A 12 -13.21 -21.85 -0.64
CA ASP A 12 -12.22 -20.90 -1.13
C ASP A 12 -10.97 -21.68 -1.58
N VAL A 13 -11.06 -22.33 -2.76
CA VAL A 13 -9.96 -23.09 -3.35
C VAL A 13 -9.01 -22.07 -3.92
N LYS A 14 -8.17 -21.52 -3.04
CA LYS A 14 -7.06 -20.66 -3.43
C LYS A 14 -6.18 -21.46 -4.39
N ASP A 15 -6.10 -20.99 -5.63
CA ASP A 15 -5.43 -21.65 -6.75
C ASP A 15 -4.11 -20.93 -7.14
N LEU A 16 -3.78 -19.86 -6.43
CA LEU A 16 -2.56 -19.08 -6.56
C LEU A 16 -1.98 -18.77 -5.18
N PHE A 17 -0.80 -19.30 -4.90
CA PHE A 17 -0.07 -19.09 -3.65
C PHE A 17 1.20 -18.31 -3.93
N ILE A 18 1.34 -17.14 -3.32
CA ILE A 18 2.46 -16.23 -3.58
C ILE A 18 3.22 -15.97 -2.29
N THR A 19 4.51 -16.25 -2.29
CA THR A 19 5.44 -15.92 -1.21
C THR A 19 6.41 -14.84 -1.68
N VAL A 20 6.68 -13.84 -0.84
CA VAL A 20 7.68 -12.80 -1.11
C VAL A 20 8.69 -12.85 0.02
N ASP A 21 9.91 -13.24 -0.28
CA ASP A 21 10.94 -13.50 0.71
C ASP A 21 12.36 -13.16 0.20
N GLU A 22 13.37 -13.56 0.98
CA GLU A 22 14.79 -13.41 0.67
C GLU A 22 15.17 -12.05 0.02
N PRO A 23 15.04 -10.96 0.78
CA PRO A 23 15.50 -9.66 0.31
C PRO A 23 17.02 -9.71 0.05
N GLU A 24 17.45 -9.17 -1.08
CA GLU A 24 18.85 -9.13 -1.49
C GLU A 24 19.22 -7.73 -1.97
N SER A 25 20.33 -7.20 -1.45
CA SER A 25 20.86 -5.90 -1.82
C SER A 25 21.81 -6.01 -3.01
N HIS A 26 21.55 -5.23 -4.05
CA HIS A 26 22.32 -5.16 -5.28
C HIS A 26 23.01 -3.80 -5.37
N VAL A 27 24.33 -3.79 -5.57
CA VAL A 27 25.13 -2.58 -5.79
C VAL A 27 25.62 -2.58 -7.23
N THR A 28 25.19 -1.59 -8.01
CA THR A 28 25.70 -1.36 -9.37
C THR A 28 26.51 -0.07 -9.40
N THR A 29 27.20 0.19 -10.52
CA THR A 29 27.96 1.43 -10.73
C THR A 29 27.08 2.69 -10.64
N ILE A 30 25.77 2.55 -10.87
CA ILE A 30 24.83 3.68 -11.04
C ILE A 30 23.85 3.77 -9.85
N GLU A 31 23.46 2.64 -9.27
CA GLU A 31 22.47 2.59 -8.21
C GLU A 31 22.63 1.39 -7.28
N THR A 32 22.09 1.54 -6.06
CA THR A 32 21.90 0.45 -5.11
C THR A 32 20.41 0.20 -4.93
N PHE A 33 19.97 -1.04 -5.05
CA PHE A 33 18.56 -1.42 -4.90
C PHE A 33 18.41 -2.79 -4.24
N VAL A 34 17.23 -3.02 -3.65
CA VAL A 34 16.87 -4.32 -3.06
C VAL A 34 15.92 -5.05 -4.01
N THR A 35 16.16 -6.34 -4.21
CA THR A 35 15.23 -7.26 -4.87
C THR A 35 14.65 -8.23 -3.86
N TYR A 36 13.46 -8.72 -4.15
CA TYR A 36 12.75 -9.72 -3.36
C TYR A 36 12.52 -10.94 -4.24
N ARG A 37 12.71 -12.13 -3.69
CA ARG A 37 12.29 -13.36 -4.35
C ARG A 37 10.78 -13.47 -4.25
N ILE A 38 10.15 -13.88 -5.34
CA ILE A 38 8.74 -14.17 -5.44
C ILE A 38 8.61 -15.61 -5.90
N ILE A 39 8.03 -16.44 -5.05
CA ILE A 39 7.65 -17.81 -5.37
C ILE A 39 6.15 -17.83 -5.63
N THR A 40 5.76 -18.29 -6.80
CA THR A 40 4.36 -18.43 -7.20
C THR A 40 4.07 -19.90 -7.44
N LYS A 41 3.10 -20.47 -6.73
CA LYS A 41 2.60 -21.83 -6.95
C LYS A 41 1.15 -21.76 -7.39
N THR A 42 0.78 -22.51 -8.42
CA THR A 42 -0.58 -22.47 -8.97
C THR A 42 -1.04 -23.80 -9.54
N SER A 43 -2.34 -24.03 -9.49
CA SER A 43 -3.03 -25.13 -10.18
C SER A 43 -3.79 -24.67 -11.44
N ARG A 44 -3.69 -23.39 -11.82
CA ARG A 44 -4.40 -22.81 -12.96
C ARG A 44 -3.79 -23.30 -14.28
N GLY A 45 -4.65 -23.78 -15.18
CA GLY A 45 -4.25 -24.31 -16.48
C GLY A 45 -3.72 -23.26 -17.46
N GLU A 46 -3.95 -21.96 -17.22
CA GLU A 46 -3.40 -20.90 -18.06
C GLU A 46 -1.90 -20.64 -17.82
N PHE A 47 -1.28 -21.23 -16.80
CA PHE A 47 0.15 -21.10 -16.53
C PHE A 47 0.94 -22.27 -17.13
N ASP A 48 2.09 -21.97 -17.72
CA ASP A 48 2.93 -22.97 -18.38
C ASP A 48 3.70 -23.88 -17.39
N SER A 49 3.65 -23.56 -16.09
CA SER A 49 4.28 -24.30 -15.00
C SER A 49 3.41 -24.19 -13.74
N SER A 50 3.50 -25.17 -12.84
CA SER A 50 2.84 -25.13 -11.52
C SER A 50 3.61 -24.30 -10.50
N GLU A 51 4.87 -23.96 -10.78
CA GLU A 51 5.74 -23.17 -9.91
C GLU A 51 6.63 -22.22 -10.71
N PHE A 52 6.76 -20.99 -10.22
CA PHE A 52 7.65 -19.96 -10.76
C PHE A 52 8.44 -19.30 -9.64
N GLU A 53 9.71 -19.01 -9.93
CA GLU A 53 10.57 -18.22 -9.06
C GLU A 53 11.13 -17.04 -9.87
N VAL A 54 10.87 -15.83 -9.38
CA VAL A 54 11.36 -14.59 -10.01
C VAL A 54 11.87 -13.63 -8.95
N ARG A 55 12.77 -12.72 -9.33
CA ARG A 55 13.19 -11.60 -8.48
C ARG A 55 12.60 -10.29 -8.99
N ARG A 56 12.12 -9.46 -8.07
CA ARG A 56 11.54 -8.14 -8.36
C ARG A 56 12.08 -7.09 -7.42
N ARG A 57 12.38 -5.90 -7.93
CA ARG A 57 12.68 -4.71 -7.11
C ARG A 57 11.42 -3.89 -6.88
N TYR A 58 11.45 -3.01 -5.89
CA TYR A 58 10.30 -2.14 -5.56
C TYR A 58 9.72 -1.35 -6.76
N GLN A 59 10.56 -0.92 -7.72
CA GLN A 59 10.10 -0.23 -8.93
C GLN A 59 9.27 -1.14 -9.87
N ASP A 60 9.47 -2.46 -9.83
CA ASP A 60 8.64 -3.40 -10.58
C ASP A 60 7.24 -3.47 -10.01
N PHE A 61 7.09 -3.42 -8.69
CA PHE A 61 5.78 -3.38 -8.03
C PHE A 61 5.03 -2.09 -8.34
N LEU A 62 5.73 -0.95 -8.37
CA LEU A 62 5.12 0.32 -8.81
C LEU A 62 4.61 0.25 -10.24
N TRP A 63 5.38 -0.36 -11.14
CA TRP A 63 4.94 -0.59 -12.51
C TRP A 63 3.68 -1.46 -12.57
N LEU A 64 3.65 -2.58 -11.82
CA LEU A 64 2.48 -3.45 -11.77
C LEU A 64 1.25 -2.69 -11.24
N LYS A 65 1.41 -1.93 -10.15
CA LYS A 65 0.33 -1.10 -9.62
C LYS A 65 -0.20 -0.12 -10.67
N GLU A 66 0.68 0.60 -11.38
CA GLU A 66 0.30 1.53 -12.45
C GLU A 66 -0.49 0.80 -13.55
N LYS A 67 -0.04 -0.39 -13.98
CA LYS A 67 -0.74 -1.19 -14.99
C LYS A 67 -2.12 -1.63 -14.57
N LEU A 68 -2.27 -2.07 -13.31
CA LEU A 68 -3.56 -2.44 -12.76
C LEU A 68 -4.51 -1.23 -12.64
N GLU A 69 -3.99 -0.05 -12.29
CA GLU A 69 -4.79 1.19 -12.25
C GLU A 69 -5.20 1.67 -13.66
N GLU A 70 -4.34 1.49 -14.66
CA GLU A 70 -4.63 1.78 -16.07
C GLU A 70 -5.71 0.82 -16.62
N ALA A 71 -5.58 -0.49 -16.34
CA ALA A 71 -6.50 -1.52 -16.82
C ALA A 71 -7.85 -1.52 -16.09
N HIS A 72 -7.86 -1.16 -14.81
CA HIS A 72 -9.03 -1.22 -13.95
C HIS A 72 -9.23 0.10 -13.18
N PRO A 73 -9.57 1.21 -13.87
CA PRO A 73 -9.57 2.56 -13.28
C PRO A 73 -10.61 2.77 -12.17
N THR A 74 -11.63 1.91 -12.10
CA THR A 74 -12.71 1.92 -11.10
C THR A 74 -12.46 0.98 -9.92
N LEU A 75 -11.43 0.14 -9.96
CA LEU A 75 -11.11 -0.79 -8.88
C LEU A 75 -10.11 -0.17 -7.90
N ILE A 76 -10.22 -0.57 -6.64
CA ILE A 76 -9.27 -0.19 -5.58
C ILE A 76 -8.07 -1.13 -5.68
N ILE A 77 -6.97 -0.64 -6.23
CA ILE A 77 -5.73 -1.40 -6.27
C ILE A 77 -5.07 -1.31 -4.87
N PRO A 78 -4.64 -2.44 -4.27
CA PRO A 78 -3.97 -2.42 -2.97
C PRO A 78 -2.80 -1.43 -2.94
N PRO A 79 -2.63 -0.68 -1.85
CA PRO A 79 -1.53 0.27 -1.76
C PRO A 79 -0.18 -0.44 -1.66
N LEU A 80 0.87 0.25 -2.11
CA LEU A 80 2.25 -0.14 -1.86
C LEU A 80 2.80 0.69 -0.69
N PRO A 81 3.75 0.14 0.10
CA PRO A 81 4.41 0.92 1.14
C PRO A 81 5.14 2.12 0.51
N GLU A 82 5.19 3.27 1.18
CA GLU A 82 5.73 4.49 0.59
C GLU A 82 7.14 4.33 -0.04
N LYS A 83 7.36 5.07 -1.14
CA LYS A 83 8.71 5.25 -1.68
C LYS A 83 9.45 6.11 -0.67
N PHE A 84 10.35 5.48 0.09
CA PHE A 84 11.19 6.17 1.08
C PHE A 84 11.97 7.31 0.41
N ILE A 85 11.49 8.54 0.55
CA ILE A 85 12.13 9.75 0.00
C ILE A 85 12.71 10.62 1.12
N VAL A 86 12.35 10.38 2.40
CA VAL A 86 12.73 11.29 3.50
C VAL A 86 13.19 10.53 4.76
N LYS A 87 14.51 10.29 4.85
CA LYS A 87 15.39 10.21 6.05
C LYS A 87 16.68 9.46 5.71
N GLY A 88 17.58 10.12 4.96
CA GLY A 88 18.94 9.62 4.69
C GLY A 88 19.04 8.32 3.86
N MET A 89 20.21 8.07 3.27
CA MET A 89 20.49 6.81 2.57
C MET A 89 20.73 5.62 3.52
N VAL A 90 20.80 5.86 4.82
CA VAL A 90 21.20 4.87 5.84
C VAL A 90 20.01 4.00 6.29
N GLU A 91 18.79 4.54 6.38
CA GLU A 91 17.62 3.79 6.86
C GLU A 91 17.00 2.86 5.80
N ARG A 92 17.21 3.13 4.50
CA ARG A 92 16.63 2.32 3.41
C ARG A 92 17.25 0.93 3.24
N PHE A 93 18.39 0.67 3.89
CA PHE A 93 19.03 -0.64 3.98
C PHE A 93 19.02 -1.19 5.42
N ASN A 94 18.26 -0.57 6.32
CA ASN A 94 18.00 -1.14 7.63
C ASN A 94 17.16 -2.42 7.43
N ASP A 95 17.55 -3.50 8.10
CA ASP A 95 16.87 -4.80 8.06
C ASP A 95 15.39 -4.67 8.46
N ASP A 96 15.07 -3.85 9.47
CA ASP A 96 13.69 -3.59 9.90
C ASP A 96 12.84 -2.99 8.77
N PHE A 97 13.44 -2.09 8.01
CA PHE A 97 12.79 -1.44 6.89
C PHE A 97 12.60 -2.40 5.71
N ILE A 98 13.64 -3.16 5.38
CA ILE A 98 13.60 -4.17 4.32
C ILE A 98 12.51 -5.21 4.63
N GLU A 99 12.43 -5.67 5.87
CA GLU A 99 11.45 -6.65 6.32
C GLU A 99 10.03 -6.08 6.34
N THR A 100 9.85 -4.85 6.84
CA THR A 100 8.55 -4.15 6.79
C THR A 100 8.05 -4.01 5.36
N ARG A 101 8.94 -3.60 4.44
CA ARG A 101 8.60 -3.50 3.02
C ARG A 101 8.28 -4.87 2.44
N ARG A 102 9.07 -5.91 2.72
CA ARG A 102 8.83 -7.28 2.25
C ARG A 102 7.43 -7.77 2.66
N LYS A 103 7.04 -7.59 3.92
CA LYS A 103 5.70 -7.92 4.44
C LYS A 103 4.59 -7.19 3.67
N ALA A 104 4.77 -5.89 3.40
CA ALA A 104 3.81 -5.10 2.65
C ALA A 104 3.70 -5.53 1.18
N LEU A 105 4.83 -5.84 0.52
CA LEU A 105 4.85 -6.36 -0.85
C LEU A 105 4.21 -7.75 -0.94
N HIS A 106 4.46 -8.62 0.04
CA HIS A 106 3.80 -9.92 0.16
C HIS A 106 2.28 -9.76 0.24
N LYS A 107 1.81 -8.87 1.11
CA LYS A 107 0.38 -8.57 1.28
C LYS A 107 -0.24 -7.99 0.00
N PHE A 108 0.47 -7.09 -0.68
CA PHE A 108 0.05 -6.49 -1.95
C PHE A 108 -0.24 -7.56 -3.02
N LEU A 109 0.70 -8.49 -3.26
CA LEU A 109 0.51 -9.54 -4.27
C LEU A 109 -0.60 -10.51 -3.87
N ASN A 110 -0.67 -10.91 -2.60
CA ASN A 110 -1.72 -11.82 -2.15
C ASN A 110 -3.11 -11.19 -2.29
N ARG A 111 -3.28 -9.90 -1.99
CA ARG A 111 -4.56 -9.23 -2.23
C ARG A 111 -4.95 -9.13 -3.70
N ILE A 112 -3.97 -9.00 -4.60
CA ILE A 112 -4.24 -9.06 -6.04
C ILE A 112 -4.64 -10.48 -6.45
N ALA A 113 -3.94 -11.49 -5.95
CA ALA A 113 -4.24 -12.91 -6.20
C ALA A 113 -5.63 -13.31 -5.70
N ASP A 114 -6.05 -12.80 -4.53
CA ASP A 114 -7.35 -13.08 -3.91
C ASP A 114 -8.49 -12.25 -4.52
N HIS A 115 -8.19 -11.26 -5.37
CA HIS A 115 -9.22 -10.41 -5.96
C HIS A 115 -9.80 -11.06 -7.23
N PRO A 116 -11.13 -11.20 -7.36
CA PRO A 116 -11.77 -11.99 -8.43
C PRO A 116 -11.51 -11.46 -9.85
N THR A 117 -11.28 -10.16 -10.01
CA THR A 117 -10.89 -9.56 -11.31
C THR A 117 -9.37 -9.42 -11.49
N LEU A 118 -8.66 -8.83 -10.53
CA LEU A 118 -7.23 -8.48 -10.69
C LEU A 118 -6.33 -9.71 -10.83
N THR A 119 -6.73 -10.85 -10.27
CA THR A 119 -5.97 -12.11 -10.31
C THR A 119 -5.78 -12.66 -11.73
N PHE A 120 -6.64 -12.28 -12.68
CA PHE A 120 -6.59 -12.69 -14.09
C PHE A 120 -5.95 -11.64 -15.00
N ASN A 121 -5.36 -10.59 -14.44
CA ASN A 121 -4.73 -9.54 -15.24
C ASN A 121 -3.42 -10.04 -15.88
N GLU A 122 -3.23 -9.77 -17.18
CA GLU A 122 -2.05 -10.22 -17.92
C GLU A 122 -0.74 -9.60 -17.40
N ASP A 123 -0.72 -8.32 -17.03
CA ASP A 123 0.48 -7.70 -16.44
C ASP A 123 0.83 -8.34 -15.09
N PHE A 124 -0.17 -8.80 -14.32
CA PHE A 124 0.06 -9.54 -13.08
C PHE A 124 0.66 -10.91 -13.36
N LYS A 125 0.14 -11.65 -14.35
CA LYS A 125 0.71 -12.93 -14.78
C LYS A 125 2.16 -12.79 -15.24
N VAL A 126 2.44 -11.80 -16.10
CA VAL A 126 3.80 -11.47 -16.55
C VAL A 126 4.69 -11.09 -15.36
N PHE A 127 4.17 -10.31 -14.41
CA PHE A 127 4.90 -9.95 -13.20
C PHE A 127 5.30 -11.16 -12.35
N LEU A 128 4.49 -12.22 -12.30
CA LEU A 128 4.80 -13.42 -11.49
C LEU A 128 5.71 -14.43 -12.22
N THR A 129 5.72 -14.43 -13.55
CA THR A 129 6.32 -15.52 -14.35
C THR A 129 7.55 -15.11 -15.15
N ALA A 130 7.61 -13.86 -15.62
CA ALA A 130 8.64 -13.43 -16.55
C ALA A 130 10.02 -13.29 -15.89
N GLN A 131 11.08 -13.66 -16.58
CA GLN A 131 12.44 -13.36 -16.12
C GLN A 131 12.71 -11.85 -16.15
N ALA A 132 13.72 -11.39 -15.41
CA ALA A 132 13.97 -9.94 -15.24
C ALA A 132 14.15 -9.19 -16.58
N TRP A 133 14.79 -9.82 -17.57
CA TRP A 133 15.01 -9.25 -18.90
C TRP A 133 13.73 -9.24 -19.76
N GLU A 134 12.86 -10.24 -19.63
CA GLU A 134 11.56 -10.32 -20.30
C GLU A 134 10.62 -9.24 -19.76
N LEU A 135 10.53 -9.09 -18.44
CA LEU A 135 9.75 -8.05 -17.79
C LEU A 135 10.21 -6.66 -18.24
N SER A 136 11.53 -6.43 -18.31
CA SER A 136 12.09 -5.17 -18.77
C SER A 136 11.73 -4.87 -20.23
N SER A 137 11.59 -5.90 -21.06
CA SER A 137 11.16 -5.77 -22.46
C SER A 137 9.67 -5.49 -22.56
N HIS A 138 8.84 -6.20 -21.77
CA HIS A 138 7.39 -5.98 -21.68
C HIS A 138 7.05 -4.54 -21.28
N LYS A 139 7.76 -4.00 -20.28
CA LYS A 139 7.63 -2.60 -19.85
C LYS A 139 7.84 -1.57 -20.96
N LYS A 140 8.70 -1.87 -21.94
CA LYS A 140 9.01 -0.97 -23.07
C LYS A 140 7.98 -1.02 -24.19
N GLN A 141 7.16 -2.08 -24.25
CA GLN A 141 6.10 -2.21 -25.26
C GLN A 141 4.85 -1.38 -24.94
N GLY A 142 4.75 -0.85 -23.72
CA GLY A 142 3.66 0.04 -23.31
C GLY A 142 3.65 1.39 -24.05
N PRO A 143 2.57 2.18 -23.93
CA PRO A 143 2.44 3.47 -24.61
C PRO A 143 3.61 4.39 -24.24
N GLY A 144 4.34 4.86 -25.26
CA GLY A 144 5.55 5.68 -25.08
C GLY A 144 5.30 6.98 -24.31
N LEU A 145 6.38 7.61 -23.84
CA LEU A 145 6.31 8.83 -23.00
C LEU A 145 5.49 9.96 -23.64
N LEU A 146 5.47 10.04 -24.98
CA LEU A 146 4.69 11.01 -25.74
C LEU A 146 3.17 10.79 -25.68
N SER A 147 2.69 9.54 -25.63
CA SER A 147 1.26 9.26 -25.50
C SER A 147 0.74 9.57 -24.09
N ARG A 148 1.58 9.38 -23.07
CA ARG A 148 1.27 9.76 -21.68
C ARG A 148 1.10 11.27 -21.50
N VAL A 149 1.99 12.08 -22.11
CA VAL A 149 1.86 13.56 -22.07
C VAL A 149 0.54 14.01 -22.72
N GLY A 150 0.15 13.42 -23.85
CA GLY A 150 -1.13 13.73 -24.51
C GLY A 150 -2.37 13.33 -23.70
N GLN A 151 -2.27 12.28 -22.87
CA GLN A 151 -3.31 11.90 -21.92
C GLN A 151 -3.36 12.85 -20.72
N THR A 152 -2.21 13.26 -20.17
CA THR A 152 -2.15 14.22 -19.06
C THR A 152 -2.76 15.58 -19.42
N VAL A 153 -2.44 16.11 -20.61
CA VAL A 153 -3.03 17.38 -21.09
C VAL A 153 -4.55 17.27 -21.24
N ARG A 154 -5.05 16.15 -21.77
CA ARG A 154 -6.49 15.88 -21.85
C ARG A 154 -7.14 15.78 -20.46
N ALA A 155 -6.53 15.02 -19.54
CA ALA A 155 -7.03 14.85 -18.19
C ALA A 155 -7.11 16.18 -17.43
N VAL A 156 -6.13 17.08 -17.62
CA VAL A 156 -6.15 18.44 -17.05
C VAL A 156 -7.28 19.27 -17.67
N ALA A 157 -7.44 19.25 -18.99
CA ALA A 157 -8.52 19.97 -19.67
C ALA A 157 -9.92 19.53 -19.22
N PHE A 158 -10.13 18.23 -18.98
CA PHE A 158 -11.39 17.71 -18.43
C PHE A 158 -11.56 18.05 -16.94
N SER A 159 -10.47 18.01 -16.16
CA SER A 159 -10.50 18.40 -14.74
C SER A 159 -10.89 19.88 -14.55
N MET A 160 -10.56 20.75 -15.51
CA MET A 160 -10.97 22.17 -15.49
C MET A 160 -12.45 22.39 -15.85
N ARG A 161 -13.07 21.46 -16.59
CA ARG A 161 -14.51 21.53 -16.91
C ARG A 161 -15.38 21.02 -15.75
N GLY A 162 -14.83 20.17 -14.89
CA GLY A 162 -15.54 19.57 -13.76
C GLY A 162 -16.65 18.60 -14.20
N VAL A 163 -17.15 17.80 -13.28
CA VAL A 163 -18.36 17.00 -13.50
C VAL A 163 -19.55 17.94 -13.37
N LYS A 164 -20.42 18.00 -14.39
CA LYS A 164 -21.57 18.92 -14.42
C LYS A 164 -22.59 18.66 -13.31
N SER A 165 -22.73 17.39 -12.93
CA SER A 165 -23.63 16.93 -11.87
C SER A 165 -23.10 15.59 -11.35
N ARG A 166 -22.65 15.55 -10.10
CA ARG A 166 -22.27 14.29 -9.44
C ARG A 166 -23.56 13.66 -8.88
N PRO A 167 -23.88 12.38 -9.18
CA PRO A 167 -25.02 11.71 -8.56
C PRO A 167 -24.88 11.67 -7.03
N GLU A 168 -26.02 11.67 -6.31
CA GLU A 168 -26.07 11.75 -4.85
C GLU A 168 -25.21 10.67 -4.18
N GLU A 169 -25.31 9.43 -4.64
CA GLU A 169 -24.53 8.29 -4.12
C GLU A 169 -23.01 8.54 -4.14
N PHE A 170 -22.51 9.22 -5.18
CA PHE A 170 -21.09 9.54 -5.31
C PHE A 170 -20.71 10.79 -4.50
N MET A 171 -21.65 11.70 -4.24
CA MET A 171 -21.44 12.81 -3.31
C MET A 171 -21.33 12.29 -1.88
N GLU A 172 -22.25 11.42 -1.46
CA GLU A 172 -22.21 10.75 -0.15
C GLU A 172 -20.93 9.95 0.04
N MET A 173 -20.55 9.14 -0.97
CA MET A 173 -19.31 8.37 -0.92
C MET A 173 -18.07 9.27 -0.84
N ASN A 174 -18.02 10.38 -1.59
CA ASN A 174 -16.90 11.32 -1.50
C ASN A 174 -16.80 11.97 -0.11
N ASN A 175 -17.93 12.40 0.46
CA ASN A 175 -17.97 12.98 1.79
C ASN A 175 -17.50 11.97 2.85
N PHE A 176 -17.92 10.71 2.72
CA PHE A 176 -17.45 9.64 3.59
C PHE A 176 -15.93 9.43 3.47
N ILE A 177 -15.39 9.33 2.25
CA ILE A 177 -13.96 9.08 2.04
C ILE A 177 -13.13 10.26 2.55
N GLU A 178 -13.56 11.50 2.35
CA GLU A 178 -12.88 12.69 2.89
C GLU A 178 -12.85 12.66 4.42
N LEU A 179 -13.99 12.39 5.06
CA LEU A 179 -14.06 12.28 6.52
C LEU A 179 -13.20 11.11 7.02
N PHE A 180 -13.30 9.94 6.39
CA PHE A 180 -12.50 8.77 6.73
C PHE A 180 -11.01 9.07 6.63
N SER A 181 -10.56 9.67 5.52
CA SER A 181 -9.17 10.06 5.31
C SER A 181 -8.68 11.02 6.39
N GLN A 182 -9.45 12.05 6.74
CA GLN A 182 -9.11 12.97 7.83
C GLN A 182 -8.98 12.25 9.18
N LYS A 183 -9.93 11.38 9.51
CA LYS A 183 -9.95 10.66 10.80
C LYS A 183 -8.82 9.64 10.90
N ILE A 184 -8.57 8.85 9.86
CA ILE A 184 -7.51 7.83 9.89
C ILE A 184 -6.12 8.47 9.93
N ASN A 185 -5.90 9.57 9.20
CA ASN A 185 -4.65 10.33 9.28
C ASN A 185 -4.41 10.90 10.69
N LEU A 186 -5.48 11.34 11.38
CA LEU A 186 -5.37 11.80 12.75
C LEU A 186 -5.03 10.64 13.70
N ILE A 187 -5.69 9.49 13.54
CA ILE A 187 -5.42 8.28 14.33
C ILE A 187 -3.98 7.81 14.12
N ASP A 188 -3.47 7.82 12.88
CA ASP A 188 -2.08 7.47 12.57
C ASP A 188 -1.10 8.40 13.30
N LYS A 189 -1.28 9.72 13.17
CA LYS A 189 -0.44 10.71 13.87
C LYS A 189 -0.46 10.54 15.38
N ILE A 190 -1.63 10.32 15.97
CA ILE A 190 -1.77 10.10 17.42
C ILE A 190 -1.08 8.79 17.81
N SER A 191 -1.26 7.72 17.04
CA SER A 191 -0.67 6.41 17.32
C SER A 191 0.86 6.46 17.29
N GLN A 192 1.43 7.12 16.28
CA GLN A 192 2.87 7.37 16.18
C GLN A 192 3.40 8.21 17.35
N ARG A 193 2.64 9.25 17.75
CA ARG A 193 2.99 10.09 18.90
C ARG A 193 2.99 9.29 20.21
N ILE A 194 1.94 8.52 20.48
CA ILE A 194 1.84 7.66 21.67
C ILE A 194 3.02 6.69 21.69
N TYR A 195 3.31 6.01 20.58
CA TYR A 195 4.44 5.09 20.50
C TYR A 195 5.78 5.78 20.83
N LYS A 196 5.98 7.01 20.30
CA LYS A 196 7.19 7.80 20.58
C LYS A 196 7.31 8.20 22.05
N GLU A 197 6.24 8.72 22.65
CA GLU A 197 6.23 9.11 24.06
C GLU A 197 6.45 7.90 24.99
N GLU A 198 5.86 6.75 24.65
CA GLU A 198 6.06 5.48 25.38
C GLU A 198 7.49 4.96 25.26
N ARG A 199 8.13 5.15 24.10
CA ARG A 199 9.55 4.82 23.87
C ARG A 199 10.46 5.66 24.75
N GLU A 200 10.24 6.97 24.76
CA GLU A 200 11.00 7.91 25.58
C GLU A 200 10.85 7.59 27.07
N TYR A 201 9.62 7.32 27.52
CA TYR A 201 9.35 6.91 28.91
C TYR A 201 10.04 5.59 29.27
N PHE A 202 9.99 4.61 28.38
CA PHE A 202 10.64 3.33 28.60
C PHE A 202 12.17 3.46 28.70
N ASP A 203 12.78 4.30 27.85
CA ASP A 203 14.22 4.54 27.86
C ASP A 203 14.65 5.21 29.17
N GLU A 204 13.86 6.17 29.70
CA GLU A 204 14.10 6.75 31.02
C GLU A 204 13.94 5.73 32.15
N MET A 205 12.88 4.91 32.10
CA MET A 205 12.60 3.90 33.13
C MET A 205 13.74 2.88 33.24
N LYS A 206 14.41 2.54 32.13
CA LYS A 206 15.55 1.62 32.12
C LYS A 206 16.74 2.12 32.97
N GLU A 207 16.91 3.42 33.12
CA GLU A 207 18.00 4.00 33.91
C GLU A 207 17.77 3.86 35.43
N TYR A 208 16.50 3.80 35.87
CA TYR A 208 16.19 3.77 37.30
C TYR A 208 16.62 2.46 37.98
N GLY A 209 16.52 1.31 37.30
CA GLY A 209 16.92 0.02 37.88
C GLY A 209 18.37 0.03 38.37
N PRO A 210 19.36 0.31 37.50
CA PRO A 210 20.76 0.45 37.88
C PRO A 210 21.02 1.47 39.00
N ILE A 211 20.34 2.62 38.99
CA ILE A 211 20.47 3.64 40.03
C ILE A 211 20.09 3.09 41.41
N HIS A 212 18.96 2.38 41.51
CA HIS A 212 18.51 1.80 42.79
C HIS A 212 19.43 0.66 43.26
N ILE A 213 20.00 -0.12 42.33
CA ILE A 213 21.02 -1.12 42.68
C ILE A 213 22.28 -0.44 43.23
N LEU A 214 22.77 0.61 42.58
CA LEU A 214 23.94 1.34 43.05
C LEU A 214 23.71 1.99 44.42
N TRP A 215 22.53 2.60 44.62
CA TRP A 215 22.16 3.17 45.91
C TRP A 215 22.10 2.10 46.99
N SER A 216 21.57 0.90 46.69
CA SER A 216 21.51 -0.20 47.65
C SER A 216 22.88 -0.64 48.18
N ALA A 217 23.98 -0.36 47.47
CA ALA A 217 25.33 -0.68 47.91
C ALA A 217 25.88 0.30 48.96
N SER A 218 25.24 1.46 49.13
CA SER A 218 25.64 2.52 50.07
C SER A 218 24.75 2.58 51.32
N GLU A 219 23.77 1.67 51.44
CA GLU A 219 22.77 1.64 52.51
C GLU A 219 22.83 0.30 53.26
N GLU A 220 22.63 0.31 54.57
CA GLU A 220 22.60 -0.92 55.38
C GLU A 220 21.15 -1.42 55.58
N ASP A 221 20.29 -0.58 56.14
CA ASP A 221 18.91 -0.97 56.51
C ASP A 221 17.97 -1.07 55.30
N LEU A 222 18.21 -0.28 54.25
CA LEU A 222 17.31 -0.15 53.09
C LEU A 222 17.75 -0.96 51.87
N ALA A 223 18.90 -1.64 51.93
CA ALA A 223 19.51 -2.30 50.77
C ALA A 223 18.55 -3.26 50.04
N ASP A 224 17.88 -4.14 50.78
CA ASP A 224 16.99 -5.14 50.19
C ASP A 224 15.70 -4.51 49.65
N THR A 225 15.21 -3.44 50.28
CA THR A 225 14.07 -2.67 49.79
C THR A 225 14.42 -2.00 48.45
N LEU A 226 15.59 -1.37 48.35
CA LEU A 226 16.07 -0.73 47.13
C LEU A 226 16.30 -1.74 45.99
N LYS A 227 16.85 -2.93 46.28
CA LYS A 227 16.93 -4.04 45.31
C LYS A 227 15.54 -4.51 44.88
N GLY A 228 14.58 -4.55 45.80
CA GLY A 228 13.18 -4.86 45.51
C GLY A 228 12.55 -3.85 44.54
N VAL A 229 12.80 -2.56 44.73
CA VAL A 229 12.37 -1.48 43.81
C VAL A 229 13.01 -1.65 42.44
N ALA A 230 14.33 -1.89 42.37
CA ALA A 230 15.03 -2.15 41.11
C ALA A 230 14.43 -3.36 40.36
N GLY A 231 14.14 -4.45 41.07
CA GLY A 231 13.49 -5.62 40.49
C GLY A 231 12.04 -5.35 40.04
N CYS A 232 11.32 -4.43 40.68
CA CYS A 232 10.01 -3.98 40.22
C CYS A 232 10.13 -3.19 38.92
N ILE A 233 11.07 -2.25 38.85
CA ILE A 233 11.37 -1.45 37.65
C ILE A 233 11.72 -2.36 36.47
N ASP A 234 12.59 -3.37 36.65
CA ASP A 234 12.94 -4.32 35.60
C ASP A 234 11.72 -5.09 35.06
N ARG A 235 10.79 -5.49 35.93
CA ARG A 235 9.53 -6.12 35.50
C ARG A 235 8.64 -5.16 34.73
N CYS A 236 8.54 -3.90 35.14
CA CYS A 236 7.82 -2.85 34.42
C CYS A 236 8.44 -2.60 33.04
N CYS A 237 9.78 -2.52 32.94
CA CYS A 237 10.50 -2.44 31.67
C CYS A 237 10.10 -3.60 30.74
N LYS A 238 10.24 -4.85 31.18
CA LYS A 238 9.90 -6.02 30.36
C LYS A 238 8.45 -6.01 29.88
N ALA A 239 7.51 -5.60 30.73
CA ALA A 239 6.10 -5.48 30.35
C ALA A 239 5.88 -4.37 29.31
N THR A 240 6.50 -3.21 29.49
CA THR A 240 6.41 -2.08 28.55
C THR A 240 7.05 -2.44 27.22
N GLU A 241 8.23 -3.06 27.20
CA GLU A 241 8.91 -3.50 25.97
C GLU A 241 8.03 -4.46 25.16
N LYS A 242 7.40 -5.44 25.81
CA LYS A 242 6.46 -6.36 25.17
C LYS A 242 5.24 -5.63 24.58
N ARG A 243 4.66 -4.68 25.32
CA ARG A 243 3.53 -3.87 24.82
C ARG A 243 3.95 -3.04 23.60
N MET A 244 5.14 -2.44 23.66
CA MET A 244 5.68 -1.62 22.58
C MET A 244 5.92 -2.42 21.30
N SER A 245 6.51 -3.62 21.39
CA SER A 245 6.64 -4.52 20.22
C SER A 245 5.28 -4.82 19.58
N GLY A 246 4.25 -5.08 20.39
CA GLY A 246 2.89 -5.25 19.87
C GLY A 246 2.34 -4.01 19.15
N LEU A 247 2.59 -2.81 19.67
CA LEU A 247 2.20 -1.56 19.01
C LEU A 247 2.93 -1.36 17.68
N SER A 248 4.25 -1.56 17.65
CA SER A 248 5.06 -1.36 16.44
C SER A 248 4.81 -2.40 15.36
N GLU A 249 4.57 -3.66 15.73
CA GLU A 249 4.45 -4.76 14.78
C GLU A 249 3.02 -4.96 14.26
N ALA A 250 2.01 -4.62 15.07
CA ALA A 250 0.60 -4.85 14.72
C ALA A 250 -0.17 -3.54 14.49
N LEU A 251 -0.21 -2.64 15.46
CA LEU A 251 -1.10 -1.48 15.39
C LEU A 251 -0.65 -0.44 14.36
N LEU A 252 0.60 0.04 14.45
CA LEU A 252 1.10 1.10 13.58
C LEU A 252 1.01 0.72 12.08
N PRO A 253 1.45 -0.49 11.65
CA PRO A 253 1.37 -0.87 10.25
C PRO A 253 -0.06 -0.96 9.73
N VAL A 254 -1.00 -1.44 10.55
CA VAL A 254 -2.42 -1.57 10.16
C VAL A 254 -3.07 -0.19 10.03
N VAL A 255 -2.84 0.71 10.98
CA VAL A 255 -3.39 2.08 10.92
C VAL A 255 -2.85 2.83 9.70
N HIS A 256 -1.53 2.77 9.48
CA HIS A 256 -0.90 3.39 8.33
C HIS A 256 -1.40 2.78 7.00
N GLU A 257 -1.64 1.48 6.96
CA GLU A 257 -2.24 0.83 5.80
C GLU A 257 -3.64 1.38 5.47
N TYR A 258 -4.48 1.66 6.46
CA TYR A 258 -5.76 2.33 6.24
C TYR A 258 -5.61 3.78 5.74
N VAL A 259 -4.55 4.50 6.15
CA VAL A 259 -4.20 5.80 5.57
C VAL A 259 -3.97 5.65 4.08
N LEU A 260 -3.11 4.69 3.67
CA LEU A 260 -2.82 4.44 2.26
C LEU A 260 -4.07 4.02 1.46
N TYR A 261 -4.96 3.22 2.05
CA TYR A 261 -6.24 2.87 1.42
C TYR A 261 -7.15 4.09 1.24
N SER A 262 -7.17 5.01 2.19
CA SER A 262 -7.93 6.26 2.06
C SER A 262 -7.45 7.07 0.85
N GLU A 263 -6.15 7.08 0.58
CA GLU A 263 -5.57 7.73 -0.59
C GLU A 263 -5.95 7.00 -1.88
N MET A 264 -5.94 5.66 -1.89
CA MET A 264 -6.36 4.87 -3.05
C MET A 264 -7.82 5.13 -3.39
N LEU A 265 -8.70 5.20 -2.39
CA LEU A 265 -10.12 5.53 -2.55
C LEU A 265 -10.32 6.91 -3.15
N MET A 266 -9.62 7.93 -2.64
CA MET A 266 -9.66 9.29 -3.21
C MET A 266 -9.17 9.29 -4.67
N GLY A 267 -8.13 8.54 -4.98
CA GLY A 267 -7.61 8.36 -6.35
C GLY A 267 -8.64 7.74 -7.29
N VAL A 268 -9.34 6.68 -6.86
CA VAL A 268 -10.42 6.03 -7.63
C VAL A 268 -11.57 7.01 -7.88
N MET A 269 -12.00 7.77 -6.86
CA MET A 269 -13.06 8.77 -7.01
C MET A 269 -12.70 9.84 -8.03
N LYS A 270 -11.47 10.35 -7.97
CA LYS A 270 -10.96 11.33 -8.94
C LYS A 270 -10.92 10.77 -10.36
N ARG A 271 -10.45 9.52 -10.55
CA ARG A 271 -10.45 8.86 -11.87
C ARG A 271 -11.87 8.66 -12.39
N ARG A 272 -12.82 8.26 -11.53
CA ARG A 272 -14.23 8.15 -11.89
C ARG A 272 -14.79 9.47 -12.43
N ASP A 273 -14.55 10.57 -11.71
CA ASP A 273 -15.03 11.89 -12.13
C ASP A 273 -14.41 12.32 -13.47
N GLN A 274 -13.14 12.00 -13.71
CA GLN A 274 -12.49 12.26 -15.01
C GLN A 274 -13.16 11.48 -16.15
N ILE A 275 -13.44 10.19 -15.93
CA ILE A 275 -14.14 9.35 -16.92
C ILE A 275 -15.56 9.87 -17.17
N GLN A 276 -16.27 10.29 -16.13
CA GLN A 276 -17.61 10.88 -16.25
C GLN A 276 -17.58 12.18 -17.06
N ALA A 277 -16.63 13.08 -16.77
CA ALA A 277 -16.49 14.34 -17.50
C ALA A 277 -16.15 14.11 -18.99
N GLU A 278 -15.35 13.09 -19.30
CA GLU A 278 -15.08 12.69 -20.69
C GLU A 278 -16.34 12.16 -21.38
N LEU A 279 -17.14 11.34 -20.69
CA LEU A 279 -18.41 10.83 -21.21
C LEU A 279 -19.38 11.98 -21.51
N ASP A 280 -19.59 12.90 -20.57
CA ASP A 280 -20.48 14.06 -20.75
C ASP A 280 -20.05 14.90 -21.96
N SER A 281 -18.74 15.16 -22.10
CA SER A 281 -18.20 15.90 -23.24
C SER A 281 -18.42 15.18 -24.58
N LYS A 282 -18.34 13.83 -24.62
CA LYS A 282 -18.60 13.06 -25.84
C LYS A 282 -20.09 13.05 -26.18
N VAL A 283 -20.96 12.94 -25.18
CA VAL A 283 -22.42 13.00 -25.36
C VAL A 283 -22.84 14.37 -25.90
N GLU A 284 -22.28 15.45 -25.39
CA GLU A 284 -22.53 16.82 -25.90
C GLU A 284 -22.06 16.98 -27.35
N ALA A 285 -20.85 16.52 -27.68
CA ALA A 285 -20.33 16.58 -29.04
C ALA A 285 -21.19 15.78 -30.02
N LEU A 286 -21.68 14.60 -29.61
CA LEU A 286 -22.58 13.77 -30.40
C LEU A 286 -23.94 14.45 -30.61
N THR A 287 -24.48 15.05 -29.55
CA THR A 287 -25.77 15.78 -29.60
C THR A 287 -25.68 16.99 -30.54
N SER A 288 -24.59 17.76 -30.46
CA SER A 288 -24.34 18.89 -31.37
C SER A 288 -24.26 18.44 -32.82
N LYS A 289 -23.47 17.41 -33.12
CA LYS A 289 -23.33 16.90 -34.49
C LYS A 289 -24.65 16.37 -35.07
N LYS A 290 -25.48 15.76 -34.22
CA LYS A 290 -26.81 15.30 -34.63
C LYS A 290 -27.71 16.47 -35.00
N ALA A 291 -27.73 17.53 -34.17
CA ALA A 291 -28.46 18.75 -34.49
C ALA A 291 -27.97 19.41 -35.78
N ASP A 292 -26.65 19.45 -36.02
CA ASP A 292 -26.08 19.98 -37.26
C ASP A 292 -26.49 19.14 -38.49
N THR A 293 -26.56 17.81 -38.34
CA THR A 293 -26.98 16.91 -39.43
C THR A 293 -28.46 17.09 -39.77
N ASP A 294 -29.31 17.21 -38.75
CA ASP A 294 -30.75 17.43 -38.92
C ASP A 294 -31.05 18.78 -39.61
N LEU A 295 -30.19 19.79 -39.41
CA LEU A 295 -30.27 21.11 -40.08
C LEU A 295 -29.88 21.07 -41.56
N VAL A 296 -29.04 20.13 -41.98
CA VAL A 296 -28.55 20.00 -43.37
C VAL A 296 -29.41 19.03 -44.19
N SER A 297 -30.31 18.29 -43.55
CA SER A 297 -31.25 17.34 -44.20
C SER A 297 -32.56 17.97 -44.72
N PHE A 298 -32.65 19.30 -44.80
CA PHE A 298 -33.74 20.05 -45.45
C PHE A 298 -33.28 20.72 -46.73
#